data_AF-A0A3L6FXD7-F1
#
_entry.id   AF-A0A3L6FXD7-F1
#
_cell.length_a   1.000
_cell.length_b   1.000
_cell.length_c   1.000
_cell.angle_alpha   90.00
_cell.angle_beta   90.00
_cell.angle_gamma   90.00
#
_symmetry.space_group_name_H-M   'P 1'
#
loop_
_entity.id
_entity.type
_entity.pdbx_description
1 polymer ?
#
loop_
_entity_poly.entity_id
_entity_poly.type
_entity_poly.pdbx_seq_one_letter_code
_entity_poly.pdbx_strand_id
1 'polypeptide(L)'
;MLIVLGFDAISDSKLTSDVNWGCMVRSSQMLVAQALIFHHLGRSWRKPPEKPYNPDYIGVLHLFGNSEACAFSIHNLLQAGRNYGLVAGSWLGPYAMCRTWQTLIRTNREQADAVDGKENFPMALYVVSGDEDGERGGAPVVYIDVAAQLCSDFNKGPSTWSPILLLVPLVLGLDKINPR
;
A
#
# COMPACT_ATOMS: atom_id res chain seq x y z
N MET A 1 12.93 -0.13 4.26
CA MET A 1 12.19 0.69 5.25
C MET A 1 12.31 -0.04 6.56
N LEU A 2 12.91 0.57 7.58
CA LEU A 2 13.19 -0.09 8.85
C LEU A 2 12.24 0.45 9.93
N ILE A 3 12.11 -0.28 11.03
CA ILE A 3 11.45 0.18 12.26
C ILE A 3 12.08 1.52 12.69
N VAL A 4 11.25 2.47 13.11
CA VAL A 4 11.64 3.86 13.38
C VAL A 4 11.32 4.25 14.83
N LEU A 5 12.19 5.09 15.39
CA LEU A 5 12.03 5.75 16.68
C LEU A 5 11.84 7.25 16.47
N GLY A 6 10.99 7.88 17.27
CA GLY A 6 10.93 9.35 17.39
C GLY A 6 10.17 10.07 16.29
N PHE A 7 9.11 9.46 15.73
CA PHE A 7 8.15 10.19 14.91
C PHE A 7 7.04 10.83 15.77
N ASP A 8 6.26 11.74 15.20
CA ASP A 8 5.14 12.41 15.89
C ASP A 8 4.12 11.40 16.44
N ALA A 9 3.55 11.66 17.61
CA ALA A 9 2.64 10.73 18.25
C ALA A 9 1.48 10.34 17.32
N ILE A 10 1.20 9.04 17.20
CA ILE A 10 0.16 8.56 16.30
C ILE A 10 -1.22 8.84 16.90
N SER A 11 -1.89 9.88 16.38
CA SER A 11 -3.30 10.21 16.62
C SER A 11 -3.72 10.01 18.09
N ASP A 12 -4.70 9.13 18.34
CA ASP A 12 -5.29 8.87 19.66
C ASP A 12 -4.35 8.08 20.62
N SER A 13 -3.09 7.82 20.23
CA SER A 13 -2.11 7.08 21.01
C SER A 13 -0.92 7.96 21.45
N LYS A 14 -0.14 7.45 22.40
CA LYS A 14 1.14 8.07 22.82
C LYS A 14 2.36 7.44 22.12
N LEU A 15 2.13 6.59 21.11
CA LEU A 15 3.19 5.85 20.45
C LEU A 15 3.90 6.77 19.43
N THR A 16 5.20 6.95 19.64
CA THR A 16 6.14 7.69 18.79
C THR A 16 7.16 6.77 18.12
N SER A 17 6.91 5.47 18.18
CA SER A 17 7.74 4.43 17.58
C SER A 17 6.91 3.22 17.20
N ASP A 18 7.33 2.56 16.11
CA ASP A 18 6.74 1.33 15.63
C ASP A 18 7.53 0.06 16.03
N VAL A 19 8.46 0.20 16.98
CA VAL A 19 9.21 -0.93 17.56
C VAL A 19 8.25 -1.94 18.18
N ASN A 20 8.47 -3.22 17.87
CA ASN A 20 7.71 -4.40 18.33
C ASN A 20 6.29 -4.60 17.77
N TRP A 21 5.77 -3.71 16.93
CA TRP A 21 4.40 -3.88 16.38
C TRP A 21 4.26 -3.43 14.91
N GLY A 22 5.11 -2.54 14.42
CA GLY A 22 5.01 -1.97 13.08
C GLY A 22 5.47 -2.86 11.93
N CYS A 23 5.97 -4.07 12.21
CA CYS A 23 6.66 -4.90 11.22
C CYS A 23 5.80 -5.13 9.97
N MET A 24 4.51 -5.46 10.13
CA MET A 24 3.62 -5.68 8.99
C MET A 24 3.35 -4.40 8.20
N VAL A 25 3.19 -3.25 8.88
CA VAL A 25 3.04 -1.95 8.21
C VAL A 25 4.28 -1.68 7.35
N ARG A 26 5.49 -1.82 7.93
CA ARG A 26 6.76 -1.57 7.23
C ARG A 26 6.98 -2.52 6.06
N SER A 27 6.68 -3.81 6.23
CA SER A 27 6.75 -4.79 5.13
C SER A 27 5.80 -4.44 3.99
N SER A 28 4.58 -3.98 4.30
CA SER A 28 3.63 -3.55 3.26
C SER A 28 4.08 -2.26 2.56
N GLN A 29 4.64 -1.29 3.30
CA GLN A 29 5.23 -0.09 2.72
C GLN A 29 6.40 -0.43 1.79
N MET A 30 7.23 -1.41 2.15
CA MET A 30 8.29 -1.90 1.26
C MET A 30 7.74 -2.53 -0.02
N LEU A 31 6.67 -3.31 0.07
CA LEU A 31 6.01 -3.90 -1.09
C LEU A 31 5.51 -2.82 -2.06
N VAL A 32 4.79 -1.82 -1.54
CA VAL A 32 4.24 -0.73 -2.36
C VAL A 32 5.33 0.19 -2.89
N ALA A 33 6.34 0.53 -2.08
CA ALA A 33 7.50 1.30 -2.53
C ALA A 33 8.25 0.60 -3.66
N GLN A 34 8.40 -0.73 -3.58
CA GLN A 34 9.02 -1.51 -4.64
C GLN A 34 8.19 -1.49 -5.93
N ALA A 35 6.86 -1.54 -5.83
CA ALA A 35 5.97 -1.40 -6.99
C ALA A 35 6.14 -0.03 -7.67
N LEU A 36 6.19 1.05 -6.88
CA LEU A 36 6.43 2.41 -7.39
C LEU A 36 7.82 2.56 -8.02
N ILE A 37 8.87 2.01 -7.40
CA ILE A 37 10.23 2.00 -7.96
C ILE A 37 10.25 1.24 -9.30
N PHE A 38 9.61 0.07 -9.37
CA PHE A 38 9.52 -0.68 -10.63
C PHE A 38 8.77 0.18 -11.67
N HIS A 39 7.60 0.72 -11.34
CA HIS A 39 6.83 1.53 -12.27
C HIS A 39 7.61 2.74 -12.82
N HIS A 40 8.31 3.49 -11.96
CA HIS A 40 9.00 4.72 -12.36
C HIS A 40 10.40 4.50 -12.93
N LEU A 41 11.16 3.54 -12.41
CA LEU A 41 12.60 3.37 -12.71
C LEU A 41 12.91 2.06 -13.43
N GLY A 42 11.95 1.13 -13.47
CA GLY A 42 12.13 -0.20 -14.05
C GLY A 42 12.76 -1.22 -13.09
N ARG A 43 12.50 -2.50 -13.34
CA ARG A 43 12.96 -3.62 -12.50
C ARG A 43 14.48 -3.75 -12.42
N SER A 44 15.18 -3.34 -13.47
CA SER A 44 16.65 -3.42 -13.54
C SER A 44 17.35 -2.31 -12.77
N TRP A 45 16.63 -1.27 -12.33
CA TRP A 45 17.22 -0.17 -11.59
C TRP A 45 17.78 -0.62 -10.24
N ARG A 46 18.91 -0.04 -9.85
CA ARG A 46 19.55 -0.25 -8.56
C ARG A 46 19.96 1.11 -7.99
N LYS A 47 19.83 1.26 -6.67
CA LYS A 47 20.28 2.46 -5.98
C LYS A 47 21.81 2.59 -6.13
N PRO A 48 22.33 3.71 -6.68
CA PRO A 48 23.77 3.94 -6.71
C PRO A 48 24.31 4.18 -5.29
N PRO A 49 25.57 3.81 -5.01
CA PRO A 49 26.17 4.00 -3.68
C PRO A 49 26.33 5.49 -3.34
N GLU A 50 26.65 6.31 -4.33
CA GLU A 50 26.98 7.72 -4.17
C GLU A 50 25.84 8.64 -4.64
N LYS A 51 25.88 9.89 -4.16
CA LYS A 51 24.96 10.97 -4.53
C LYS A 51 25.44 11.68 -5.81
N PRO A 52 24.55 12.37 -6.55
CA PRO A 52 23.13 12.57 -6.28
C PRO A 52 22.27 11.34 -6.62
N TYR A 53 21.17 11.17 -5.87
CA TYR A 53 20.19 10.12 -6.15
C TYR A 53 19.19 10.59 -7.21
N ASN A 54 18.65 9.63 -7.98
CA ASN A 54 17.60 9.91 -8.98
C ASN A 54 16.40 10.63 -8.30
N PRO A 55 15.89 11.72 -8.89
CA PRO A 55 14.81 12.52 -8.29
C PRO A 55 13.49 11.75 -8.15
N ASP A 56 13.15 10.84 -9.06
CA ASP A 56 11.97 10.00 -8.96
C ASP A 56 12.10 9.00 -7.80
N TYR A 57 13.30 8.44 -7.60
CA TYR A 57 13.58 7.60 -6.42
C TYR A 57 13.36 8.39 -5.12
N ILE A 58 13.86 9.61 -5.05
CA ILE A 58 13.67 10.49 -3.90
C ILE A 58 12.19 10.86 -3.73
N GLY A 59 11.47 11.12 -4.82
CA GLY A 59 10.03 11.36 -4.81
C GLY A 59 9.27 10.18 -4.19
N VAL A 60 9.58 8.95 -4.60
CA VAL A 60 9.00 7.74 -4.01
C VAL A 60 9.29 7.67 -2.51
N LEU A 61 10.53 7.89 -2.07
CA LEU A 61 10.87 7.84 -0.64
C LEU A 61 10.06 8.82 0.21
N HIS A 62 9.84 10.04 -0.29
CA HIS A 62 9.08 11.06 0.45
C HIS A 62 7.63 10.66 0.72
N LEU A 63 7.04 9.79 -0.13
CA LEU A 63 5.69 9.28 0.10
C LEU A 63 5.60 8.43 1.38
N PHE A 64 6.70 7.78 1.77
CA PHE A 64 6.75 6.82 2.88
C PHE A 64 7.42 7.39 4.15
N GLY A 65 7.55 8.71 4.27
CA GLY A 65 8.03 9.30 5.53
C GLY A 65 7.14 8.97 6.73
N ASN A 66 7.60 9.32 7.93
CA ASN A 66 6.88 9.02 9.19
C ASN A 66 6.09 10.22 9.73
N SER A 67 5.65 11.11 8.85
CA SER A 67 4.84 12.26 9.19
C SER A 67 3.49 12.15 8.48
N GLU A 68 2.44 12.71 9.05
CA GLU A 68 1.11 12.78 8.44
C GLU A 68 1.12 13.49 7.07
N ALA A 69 2.10 14.37 6.83
CA ALA A 69 2.31 15.01 5.54
C ALA A 69 2.71 14.03 4.41
N CYS A 70 3.24 12.85 4.75
CA CYS A 70 3.65 11.84 3.78
C CYS A 70 2.46 10.94 3.43
N ALA A 71 2.07 10.90 2.15
CA ALA A 71 0.86 10.24 1.67
C ALA A 71 0.68 8.78 2.13
N PHE A 72 1.79 8.03 2.27
CA PHE A 72 1.83 6.62 2.65
C PHE A 72 2.55 6.39 3.98
N SER A 73 2.52 7.37 4.88
CA SER A 73 3.07 7.24 6.22
C SER A 73 2.36 6.18 7.06
N ILE A 74 3.02 5.77 8.15
CA ILE A 74 2.40 4.87 9.13
C ILE A 74 1.13 5.48 9.73
N HIS A 75 1.11 6.80 9.96
CA HIS A 75 -0.05 7.53 10.45
C HIS A 75 -1.24 7.41 9.50
N ASN A 76 -1.01 7.70 8.21
CA ASN A 76 -2.07 7.68 7.19
C ASN A 76 -2.57 6.25 6.92
N LEU A 77 -1.68 5.26 6.98
CA LEU A 77 -2.06 3.84 6.89
C LEU A 77 -2.93 3.42 8.07
N LEU A 78 -2.56 3.77 9.31
CA LEU A 78 -3.37 3.45 10.49
C LEU A 78 -4.73 4.15 10.44
N GLN A 79 -4.77 5.41 10.00
CA GLN A 79 -6.01 6.16 9.83
C GLN A 79 -6.94 5.50 8.79
N ALA A 80 -6.42 5.16 7.61
CA ALA A 80 -7.21 4.53 6.55
C ALA A 80 -7.69 3.11 6.91
N GLY A 81 -6.94 2.41 7.77
CA GLY A 81 -7.23 1.05 8.17
C GLY A 81 -8.08 0.89 9.42
N ARG A 82 -8.57 1.97 10.05
CA ARG A 82 -9.36 1.89 11.29
C ARG A 82 -10.54 0.91 11.18
N ASN A 83 -11.23 0.92 10.04
CA ASN A 83 -12.38 0.03 9.78
C ASN A 83 -11.98 -1.45 9.60
N TYR A 84 -10.70 -1.73 9.39
CA TYR A 84 -10.12 -3.08 9.30
C TYR A 84 -9.34 -3.44 10.57
N GLY A 85 -9.57 -2.73 11.67
CA GLY A 85 -8.98 -3.00 12.98
C GLY A 85 -7.53 -2.53 13.14
N LEU A 86 -7.01 -1.68 12.25
CA LEU A 86 -5.67 -1.13 12.42
C LEU A 86 -5.65 -0.15 13.60
N VAL A 87 -4.91 -0.52 14.64
CA VAL A 87 -4.65 0.30 15.81
C VAL A 87 -3.15 0.31 16.10
N ALA A 88 -2.60 1.45 16.49
CA ALA A 88 -1.20 1.54 16.88
C ALA A 88 -0.91 0.55 18.02
N GLY A 89 0.18 -0.22 17.91
CA GLY A 89 0.53 -1.27 18.87
C GLY A 89 -0.11 -2.63 18.63
N SER A 90 -1.07 -2.76 17.70
CA SER A 90 -1.74 -4.04 17.41
C SER A 90 -0.96 -4.90 16.41
N TRP A 91 -1.23 -6.21 16.45
CA TRP A 91 -0.76 -7.16 15.45
C TRP A 91 -1.64 -7.07 14.21
N LEU A 92 -1.01 -6.88 13.04
CA LEU A 92 -1.72 -6.68 11.78
C LEU A 92 -1.47 -7.86 10.83
N GLY A 93 -2.55 -8.32 10.19
CA GLY A 93 -2.51 -9.37 9.18
C GLY A 93 -2.40 -8.82 7.74
N PRO A 94 -1.93 -9.64 6.77
CA PRO A 94 -1.81 -9.23 5.37
C PRO A 94 -3.13 -8.76 4.75
N TYR A 95 -4.25 -9.41 5.06
CA TYR A 95 -5.58 -9.05 4.55
C TYR A 95 -5.97 -7.63 4.94
N ALA A 96 -5.91 -7.31 6.24
CA ALA A 96 -6.23 -5.97 6.74
C ALA A 96 -5.33 -4.90 6.09
N MET A 97 -4.04 -5.18 5.90
CA MET A 97 -3.14 -4.25 5.20
C MET A 97 -3.52 -4.05 3.73
N CYS A 98 -3.90 -5.09 3.00
CA CYS A 98 -4.33 -4.96 1.59
C CYS A 98 -5.54 -4.03 1.47
N ARG A 99 -6.53 -4.21 2.35
CA ARG A 99 -7.74 -3.38 2.41
C ARG A 99 -7.46 -1.94 2.85
N THR A 100 -6.52 -1.76 3.77
CA THR A 100 -6.00 -0.44 4.14
C THR A 100 -5.37 0.27 2.96
N TRP A 101 -4.52 -0.38 2.18
CA TRP A 101 -3.92 0.21 0.97
C TRP A 101 -4.98 0.61 -0.05
N GLN A 102 -5.98 -0.24 -0.28
CA GLN A 102 -7.10 0.04 -1.16
C GLN A 102 -7.87 1.29 -0.73
N THR A 103 -8.11 1.42 0.58
CA THR A 103 -8.82 2.57 1.15
C THR A 103 -7.97 3.85 1.04
N LEU A 104 -6.69 3.78 1.44
CA LEU A 104 -5.78 4.92 1.43
C LEU A 104 -5.58 5.48 0.02
N ILE A 105 -5.31 4.61 -0.96
CA ILE A 105 -5.08 5.03 -2.36
C ILE A 105 -6.35 5.64 -2.95
N ARG A 106 -7.52 5.06 -2.69
CA ARG A 106 -8.80 5.63 -3.14
C ARG A 106 -9.05 7.01 -2.52
N THR A 107 -8.89 7.16 -1.21
CA THR A 107 -9.11 8.45 -0.54
C THR A 107 -8.12 9.52 -0.99
N ASN A 108 -6.83 9.17 -1.15
CA ASN A 108 -5.84 10.11 -1.66
C ASN A 108 -6.18 10.57 -3.10
N ARG A 109 -6.74 9.67 -3.92
CA ARG A 109 -7.18 9.99 -5.29
C ARG A 109 -8.38 10.92 -5.29
N GLU A 110 -9.41 10.62 -4.50
CA GLU A 110 -10.61 11.46 -4.35
C GLU A 110 -10.23 12.88 -3.87
N GLN A 111 -9.30 12.98 -2.92
CA GLN A 111 -8.78 14.27 -2.45
C GLN A 111 -8.01 15.03 -3.53
N ALA A 112 -7.15 14.35 -4.30
CA ALA A 112 -6.40 14.97 -5.39
C ALA A 112 -7.34 15.49 -6.50
N ASP A 113 -8.34 14.70 -6.89
CA ASP A 113 -9.36 15.10 -7.88
C ASP A 113 -10.17 16.32 -7.40
N ALA A 114 -10.45 16.44 -6.10
CA ALA A 114 -11.21 17.56 -5.55
C ALA A 114 -10.46 18.90 -5.56
N VAL A 115 -9.13 18.87 -5.56
CA VAL A 115 -8.27 20.08 -5.52
C VAL A 115 -7.47 20.31 -6.81
N ASP A 116 -7.80 19.59 -7.89
CA ASP A 116 -7.02 19.55 -9.16
C ASP A 116 -5.52 19.29 -8.91
N GLY A 117 -5.24 18.43 -7.92
CA GLY A 117 -3.91 18.09 -7.45
C GLY A 117 -3.34 16.87 -8.15
N LYS A 118 -2.01 16.67 -8.03
CA LYS A 118 -1.32 15.50 -8.57
C LYS A 118 -1.58 14.26 -7.71
N GLU A 119 -2.07 13.18 -8.31
CA GLU A 119 -2.19 11.87 -7.65
C GLU A 119 -0.81 11.32 -7.22
N ASN A 120 -0.72 10.79 -6.01
CA ASN A 120 0.51 10.23 -5.45
C ASN A 120 0.75 8.75 -5.84
N PHE A 121 -0.25 8.08 -6.42
CA PHE A 121 -0.19 6.66 -6.77
C PHE A 121 -0.59 6.45 -8.23
N PRO A 122 0.34 6.12 -9.14
CA PRO A 122 0.09 6.11 -10.60
C PRO A 122 -0.44 4.77 -11.14
N MET A 123 -1.04 3.94 -10.28
CA MET A 123 -1.45 2.57 -10.62
C MET A 123 -2.86 2.26 -10.12
N ALA A 124 -3.59 1.41 -10.84
CA ALA A 124 -4.78 0.78 -10.30
C ALA A 124 -4.38 -0.21 -9.19
N LEU A 125 -5.19 -0.32 -8.13
CA LEU A 125 -4.99 -1.30 -7.07
C LEU A 125 -6.14 -2.30 -7.05
N TYR A 126 -5.82 -3.59 -7.21
CA TYR A 126 -6.79 -4.67 -7.14
C TYR A 126 -6.45 -5.61 -5.98
N VAL A 127 -7.29 -5.60 -4.95
CA VAL A 127 -7.25 -6.57 -3.86
C VAL A 127 -8.15 -7.74 -4.22
N VAL A 128 -7.57 -8.92 -4.35
CA VAL A 128 -8.28 -10.16 -4.69
C VAL A 128 -8.58 -10.90 -3.41
N SER A 129 -9.67 -10.52 -2.75
CA SER A 129 -10.27 -11.30 -1.68
C SER A 129 -11.34 -12.23 -2.27
N GLY A 130 -11.52 -13.42 -1.69
CA GLY A 130 -12.57 -14.37 -2.10
C GLY A 130 -14.00 -13.82 -1.85
N ASP A 131 -14.98 -14.73 -1.78
CA ASP A 131 -16.38 -14.34 -1.55
C ASP A 131 -16.56 -13.54 -0.25
N GLU A 132 -17.50 -12.59 -0.26
CA GLU A 132 -17.77 -11.64 0.82
C GLU A 132 -16.50 -11.01 1.41
N ASP A 133 -15.63 -10.48 0.54
CA ASP A 133 -14.34 -9.89 0.94
C ASP A 133 -13.39 -10.86 1.67
N GLY A 134 -13.57 -12.17 1.50
CA GLY A 134 -12.75 -13.18 2.16
C GLY A 134 -13.16 -13.49 3.59
N GLU A 135 -14.19 -12.84 4.13
CA GLU A 135 -14.71 -13.08 5.50
C GLU A 135 -15.32 -14.49 5.64
N ARG A 136 -15.81 -15.07 4.55
CA ARG A 136 -16.34 -16.44 4.52
C ARG A 136 -15.32 -17.50 4.12
N GLY A 137 -14.08 -17.09 3.89
CA GLY A 137 -13.10 -17.92 3.21
C GLY A 137 -13.46 -18.15 1.74
N GLY A 138 -12.48 -18.62 0.96
CA GLY A 138 -12.64 -18.86 -0.46
C GLY A 138 -11.29 -18.79 -1.17
N ALA A 139 -11.14 -19.54 -2.26
CA ALA A 139 -9.98 -19.39 -3.11
C ALA A 139 -10.09 -18.04 -3.84
N PRO A 140 -9.13 -17.11 -3.67
CA PRO A 140 -9.20 -15.85 -4.39
C PRO A 140 -9.04 -16.11 -5.89
N VAL A 141 -9.99 -15.61 -6.67
CA VAL A 141 -10.01 -15.72 -8.14
C VAL A 141 -9.75 -14.35 -8.73
N VAL A 142 -8.75 -14.25 -9.61
CA VAL A 142 -8.46 -13.02 -10.34
C VAL A 142 -9.41 -12.91 -11.51
N TYR A 143 -10.31 -11.92 -11.45
CA TYR A 143 -11.24 -11.61 -12.53
C TYR A 143 -10.60 -10.57 -13.47
N ILE A 144 -10.33 -10.98 -14.71
CA ILE A 144 -9.62 -10.13 -15.70
C ILE A 144 -10.46 -8.93 -16.13
N ASP A 145 -11.77 -9.12 -16.22
CA ASP A 145 -12.77 -8.08 -16.45
C ASP A 145 -12.76 -7.02 -15.34
N VAL A 146 -12.64 -7.43 -14.07
CA VAL A 146 -12.48 -6.50 -12.94
C VAL A 146 -11.15 -5.74 -13.04
N ALA A 147 -10.05 -6.44 -13.34
CA ALA A 147 -8.75 -5.79 -13.52
C ALA A 147 -8.79 -4.77 -14.68
N ALA A 148 -9.46 -5.12 -15.79
CA ALA A 148 -9.63 -4.26 -16.94
C ALA A 148 -10.45 -3.02 -16.61
N GLN A 149 -11.58 -3.21 -15.94
CA GLN A 149 -12.42 -2.12 -15.49
C GLN A 149 -11.67 -1.17 -14.57
N LEU A 150 -10.94 -1.69 -13.57
CA LEU A 150 -10.13 -0.87 -12.67
C LEU A 150 -9.07 -0.06 -13.41
N CYS A 151 -8.42 -0.65 -14.43
CA CYS A 151 -7.42 0.07 -15.22
C CYS A 151 -8.05 1.13 -16.12
N SER A 152 -9.22 0.86 -16.69
CA SER A 152 -9.99 1.83 -17.48
C SER A 152 -10.51 2.98 -16.61
N ASP A 153 -11.05 2.71 -15.42
CA ASP A 153 -11.52 3.73 -14.48
C ASP A 153 -10.37 4.55 -13.90
N PHE A 154 -9.18 3.95 -13.82
CA PHE A 154 -7.97 4.65 -13.44
C PHE A 154 -7.53 5.64 -14.52
N ASN A 155 -7.59 5.24 -15.80
CA ASN A 155 -7.17 6.09 -16.92
C ASN A 155 -8.33 6.91 -17.50
N LYS A 156 -8.37 8.22 -17.26
CA LYS A 156 -9.34 9.12 -17.91
C LYS A 156 -9.04 9.35 -19.42
N GLY A 157 -8.01 8.71 -19.98
CA GLY A 157 -7.54 8.86 -21.36
C GLY A 157 -7.85 7.66 -22.30
N PRO A 158 -7.93 7.88 -23.63
CA PRO A 158 -8.66 6.96 -24.53
C PRO A 158 -7.93 5.70 -25.04
N SER A 159 -6.79 5.23 -24.52
CA SER A 159 -6.14 4.04 -25.14
C SER A 159 -5.02 3.31 -24.38
N THR A 160 -4.72 3.61 -23.11
CA THR A 160 -3.61 2.94 -22.43
C THR A 160 -4.07 2.20 -21.17
N TRP A 161 -3.66 0.94 -21.05
CA TRP A 161 -3.84 0.16 -19.83
C TRP A 161 -3.02 0.80 -18.70
N SER A 162 -3.68 1.22 -17.62
CA SER A 162 -2.97 1.71 -16.44
C SER A 162 -2.18 0.57 -15.78
N PRO A 163 -0.95 0.82 -15.31
CA PRO A 163 -0.23 -0.17 -14.54
C PRO A 163 -1.05 -0.56 -13.30
N ILE A 164 -0.96 -1.83 -12.90
CA ILE A 164 -1.79 -2.40 -11.86
C ILE A 164 -0.92 -3.03 -10.76
N LEU A 165 -1.26 -2.74 -9.50
CA LEU A 165 -0.78 -3.47 -8.34
C LEU A 165 -1.84 -4.47 -7.90
N LEU A 166 -1.52 -5.77 -8.01
CA LEU A 166 -2.39 -6.86 -7.60
C LEU A 166 -1.98 -7.37 -6.21
N LEU A 167 -2.89 -7.36 -5.25
CA LEU A 167 -2.67 -7.90 -3.91
C LEU A 167 -3.60 -9.08 -3.66
N VAL A 168 -3.03 -10.25 -3.38
CA VAL A 168 -3.77 -11.49 -3.14
C VAL A 168 -3.46 -12.00 -1.73
N PRO A 169 -4.23 -11.58 -0.70
CA PRO A 169 -4.08 -12.12 0.65
C PRO A 169 -4.49 -13.60 0.67
N LEU A 170 -3.64 -14.46 1.23
CA LEU A 170 -3.81 -15.91 1.22
C LEU A 170 -3.59 -16.51 2.61
N VAL A 171 -4.37 -17.55 2.92
CA VAL A 171 -4.13 -18.47 4.03
C VAL A 171 -3.84 -19.84 3.42
N LEU A 172 -2.57 -20.26 3.45
CA LEU A 172 -2.11 -21.48 2.77
C LEU A 172 -2.12 -22.74 3.65
N GLY A 173 -2.69 -22.63 4.84
CA GLY A 173 -2.81 -23.69 5.82
C GLY A 173 -3.15 -23.12 7.19
N LEU A 174 -3.50 -23.99 8.15
CA LEU A 174 -3.93 -23.58 9.49
C LEU A 174 -2.72 -23.21 10.36
N ASP A 175 -1.81 -24.17 10.59
CA ASP A 175 -0.61 -23.96 11.41
C ASP A 175 0.68 -23.86 10.58
N LYS A 176 0.68 -24.49 9.40
CA LYS A 176 1.83 -24.57 8.49
C LYS A 176 1.34 -24.43 7.06
N ILE A 177 2.20 -23.87 6.21
CA ILE A 177 1.96 -23.85 4.77
C ILE A 177 1.79 -25.29 4.29
N ASN A 178 0.70 -25.56 3.57
CA ASN A 178 0.47 -26.84 2.94
C ASN A 178 1.54 -27.08 1.86
N PRO A 179 2.31 -28.18 1.90
CA PRO A 179 3.40 -28.43 0.94
C PRO A 179 2.92 -28.83 -0.46
N ARG A 180 1.61 -28.83 -0.71
CA ARG A 180 0.97 -29.29 -1.94
C ARG A 180 0.98 -28.24 -3.04
#